data_AF-A0A5J4DWG8-F1
#
_entry.id   AF-A0A5J4DWG8-F1
#
_cell.length_a   1.000
_cell.length_b   1.000
_cell.length_c   1.000
_cell.angle_alpha   90.00
_cell.angle_beta   90.00
_cell.angle_gamma   90.00
#
_symmetry.space_group_name_H-M   'P 1'
#
loop_
_entity.id
_entity.type
_entity.pdbx_description
1 polymer ?
#
loop_
_entity_poly.entity_id
_entity_poly.type
_entity_poly.pdbx_seq_one_letter_code
_entity_poly.pdbx_strand_id
1 'polypeptide(L)'
;MTSKRTDLDSFLETLPTEAAAEAKSAAAKIDDLERVTQSFHGIEAKYFPWLIASIVLFIGAVAILIGSNQLFGGARMVLGGLGLTAMAAALPALAMTYVYQVRERTRSDRAKAEINRTYFVSHGGYYFPPSENGRAQVFLIEETTKKPYNPRKPDRLRPGWYW
;
A
#
# COMPACT_ATOMS: atom_id res chain seq x y z
N MET A 1 2.16 20.86 16.15
CA MET A 1 3.02 20.35 15.06
C MET A 1 2.82 21.25 13.87
N THR A 2 3.67 22.26 13.73
CA THR A 2 3.68 23.18 12.59
C THR A 2 4.56 22.57 11.52
N SER A 3 4.00 21.72 10.66
CA SER A 3 4.75 21.13 9.57
C SER A 3 4.92 22.15 8.45
N LYS A 4 6.15 22.60 8.22
CA LYS A 4 6.48 23.48 7.09
C LYS A 4 6.81 22.62 5.88
N ARG A 5 6.03 22.78 4.81
CA ARG A 5 6.29 22.16 3.50
C ARG A 5 7.27 23.01 2.73
N THR A 6 8.27 22.38 2.14
CA THR A 6 9.31 23.02 1.33
C THR A 6 9.56 22.20 0.07
N ASP A 7 9.95 22.85 -1.02
CA ASP A 7 10.33 22.15 -2.25
C ASP A 7 11.65 21.38 -2.05
N LEU A 8 11.83 20.28 -2.79
CA LEU A 8 13.04 19.46 -2.67
C LEU A 8 14.32 20.29 -2.85
N ASP A 9 14.36 21.16 -3.87
CA ASP A 9 15.55 21.97 -4.17
C ASP A 9 15.91 22.90 -3.00
N SER A 10 14.93 23.58 -2.41
CA SER A 10 15.15 24.41 -1.23
C SER A 10 15.59 23.62 0.00
N PHE A 11 15.18 22.35 0.13
CA PHE A 11 15.70 21.48 1.20
C PHE A 11 17.16 21.09 0.93
N LEU A 12 17.50 20.73 -0.31
CA LEU A 12 18.86 20.35 -0.70
C LEU A 12 19.86 21.49 -0.49
N GLU A 13 19.45 22.74 -0.69
CA GLU A 13 20.26 23.95 -0.42
C GLU A 13 20.61 24.12 1.07
N THR A 14 19.83 23.55 1.99
CA THR A 14 20.12 23.60 3.43
C THR A 14 21.12 22.54 3.90
N LEU A 15 21.45 21.57 3.03
CA LEU A 15 22.32 20.45 3.36
C LEU A 15 23.78 20.69 2.93
N PRO A 16 24.75 20.04 3.59
CA PRO A 16 26.10 19.92 3.06
C PRO A 16 26.10 19.30 1.66
N THR A 17 27.02 19.72 0.80
CA THR A 17 27.09 19.32 -0.63
C THR A 17 27.08 17.81 -0.85
N GLU A 18 27.74 17.04 0.03
CA GLU A 18 27.77 15.58 -0.01
C GLU A 18 26.41 14.96 0.33
N ALA A 19 25.77 15.40 1.43
CA ALA A 19 24.45 14.97 1.84
C ALA A 19 23.35 15.38 0.84
N ALA A 20 23.50 16.54 0.19
CA ALA A 20 22.59 17.00 -0.85
C ALA A 20 22.64 16.10 -2.10
N ALA A 21 23.83 15.66 -2.52
CA ALA A 21 23.99 14.74 -3.64
C ALA A 21 23.36 13.36 -3.33
N GLU A 22 23.58 12.84 -2.12
CA GLU A 22 22.97 11.59 -1.67
C GLU A 22 21.45 11.68 -1.60
N ALA A 23 20.91 12.73 -0.98
CA ALA A 23 19.47 12.99 -0.87
C ALA A 23 18.81 13.16 -2.24
N LYS A 24 19.48 13.80 -3.20
CA LYS A 24 19.00 13.90 -4.58
C LYS A 24 18.92 12.53 -5.27
N SER A 25 19.93 11.68 -5.08
CA SER A 25 19.92 10.31 -5.60
C SER A 25 18.81 9.45 -4.95
N ALA A 26 18.56 9.69 -3.66
CA ALA A 26 17.53 9.03 -2.88
C ALA A 26 16.12 9.45 -3.34
N ALA A 27 15.90 10.75 -3.61
CA ALA A 27 14.67 11.27 -4.20
C ALA A 27 14.36 10.58 -5.53
N ALA A 28 15.34 10.50 -6.45
CA ALA A 28 15.16 9.84 -7.74
C ALA A 28 14.77 8.36 -7.61
N LYS A 29 15.35 7.63 -6.64
CA LYS A 29 14.95 6.24 -6.36
C LYS A 29 13.53 6.13 -5.83
N ILE A 30 13.11 7.06 -4.97
CA ILE A 30 11.72 7.12 -4.48
C ILE A 30 10.76 7.42 -5.62
N ASP A 31 11.12 8.32 -6.53
CA ASP A 31 10.30 8.68 -7.70
C ASP A 31 10.14 7.49 -8.67
N ASP A 32 11.21 6.73 -8.92
CA ASP A 32 11.14 5.51 -9.73
C ASP A 32 10.24 4.45 -9.08
N LEU A 33 10.36 4.26 -7.76
CA LEU A 33 9.49 3.37 -7.01
C LEU A 33 8.03 3.85 -7.03
N GLU A 34 7.80 5.16 -6.92
CA GLU A 34 6.47 5.76 -6.99
C GLU A 34 5.85 5.57 -8.36
N ARG A 35 6.60 5.75 -9.45
CA ARG A 35 6.11 5.49 -10.82
C ARG A 35 5.64 4.04 -10.98
N VAL A 36 6.36 3.07 -10.43
CA VAL A 36 5.93 1.66 -10.44
C VAL A 36 4.69 1.48 -9.57
N THR A 37 4.63 2.14 -8.40
CA THR A 37 3.49 2.01 -7.47
C THR A 37 2.25 2.81 -7.85
N GLN A 38 2.34 3.84 -8.69
CA GLN A 38 1.20 4.60 -9.20
C GLN A 38 0.22 3.70 -9.96
N SER A 39 0.72 2.67 -10.65
CA SER A 39 -0.14 1.65 -11.28
C SER A 39 -1.03 0.88 -10.29
N PHE A 40 -0.74 0.96 -8.99
CA PHE A 40 -1.48 0.32 -7.91
C PHE A 40 -2.45 1.29 -7.20
N HIS A 41 -2.50 2.57 -7.55
CA HIS A 41 -3.56 3.47 -7.08
C HIS A 41 -4.91 3.04 -7.66
N GLY A 42 -5.96 3.02 -6.83
CA GLY A 42 -7.30 2.63 -7.25
C GLY A 42 -7.55 1.11 -7.36
N ILE A 43 -6.60 0.26 -6.95
CA ILE A 43 -6.83 -1.19 -6.84
C ILE A 43 -8.07 -1.48 -6.00
N GLU A 44 -8.32 -0.74 -4.93
CA GLU A 44 -9.51 -0.91 -4.10
C GLU A 44 -10.80 -0.71 -4.91
N ALA A 45 -10.89 0.34 -5.72
CA ALA A 45 -12.04 0.60 -6.60
C ALA A 45 -12.21 -0.49 -7.68
N LYS A 46 -11.09 -1.03 -8.18
CA LYS A 46 -11.11 -2.14 -9.15
C LYS A 46 -11.60 -3.45 -8.53
N TYR A 47 -11.22 -3.74 -7.28
CA TYR A 47 -11.53 -5.00 -6.59
C TYR A 47 -12.87 -4.99 -5.87
N PHE A 48 -13.39 -3.82 -5.51
CA PHE A 48 -14.67 -3.68 -4.81
C PHE A 48 -15.87 -4.39 -5.49
N PRO A 49 -16.13 -4.26 -6.81
CA PRO A 49 -17.22 -4.99 -7.45
C PRO A 49 -17.00 -6.51 -7.42
N TRP A 50 -15.75 -6.97 -7.58
CA TRP A 50 -15.41 -8.39 -7.48
C TRP A 50 -15.59 -8.92 -6.07
N LEU A 51 -15.30 -8.11 -5.05
CA LEU A 51 -15.53 -8.47 -3.65
C LEU A 51 -17.01 -8.71 -3.39
N ILE A 52 -17.88 -7.82 -3.87
CA ILE A 52 -19.34 -7.98 -3.75
C ILE A 52 -19.77 -9.28 -4.44
N ALA A 53 -19.34 -9.51 -5.68
CA ALA A 53 -19.68 -10.72 -6.43
C ALA A 53 -19.21 -11.99 -5.70
N SER A 54 -17.96 -12.01 -5.22
CA SER A 54 -17.42 -13.14 -4.47
C SER A 54 -18.13 -13.38 -3.14
N ILE A 55 -18.57 -12.35 -2.43
CA ILE A 55 -19.39 -12.47 -1.22
C ILE A 55 -20.74 -13.11 -1.54
N VAL A 56 -21.42 -12.64 -2.57
CA VAL A 56 -22.72 -13.20 -2.99
C VAL A 56 -22.59 -14.68 -3.36
N LEU A 57 -21.56 -15.03 -4.15
CA LEU A 57 -21.31 -16.42 -4.54
C LEU A 57 -20.97 -17.30 -3.33
N PHE A 58 -20.13 -16.81 -2.42
CA PHE A 58 -19.75 -17.55 -1.23
C PHE A 58 -20.94 -17.80 -0.31
N ILE A 59 -21.74 -16.77 -0.02
CA ILE A 59 -22.96 -16.90 0.80
C ILE A 59 -23.95 -17.86 0.13
N GLY A 60 -24.13 -17.76 -1.19
CA GLY A 60 -24.97 -18.67 -1.96
C GLY A 60 -24.50 -20.13 -1.84
N ALA A 61 -23.19 -20.38 -1.96
CA ALA A 61 -22.63 -21.71 -1.79
C ALA A 61 -22.86 -22.26 -0.37
N VAL A 62 -22.62 -21.44 0.66
CA VAL A 62 -22.85 -21.80 2.07
C VAL A 62 -24.33 -22.11 2.33
N ALA A 63 -25.24 -21.28 1.80
CA ALA A 63 -26.68 -21.50 1.92
C ALA A 63 -27.12 -22.81 1.25
N ILE A 64 -26.58 -23.13 0.08
CA ILE A 64 -26.86 -24.39 -0.62
C ILE A 64 -26.25 -25.59 0.13
N LEU A 65 -25.08 -25.44 0.76
CA LEU A 65 -24.41 -26.50 1.52
C LEU A 65 -25.13 -26.82 2.84
N ILE A 66 -25.60 -25.81 3.55
CA ILE A 66 -26.27 -25.97 4.85
C ILE A 66 -27.78 -26.22 4.68
N GLY A 67 -28.38 -25.72 3.61
CA GLY A 67 -29.80 -25.82 3.32
C GLY A 67 -30.27 -27.26 3.05
N SER A 68 -31.54 -27.53 3.39
CA SER A 68 -32.15 -28.84 3.16
C SER A 68 -32.34 -29.11 1.66
N ASN A 69 -32.36 -30.40 1.29
CA ASN A 69 -32.60 -30.81 -0.10
C ASN A 69 -33.97 -30.36 -0.64
N GLN A 70 -34.95 -30.07 0.21
CA GLN A 70 -36.26 -29.55 -0.22
C GLN A 70 -36.20 -28.10 -0.70
N LEU A 71 -35.31 -27.28 -0.14
CA LEU A 71 -35.19 -25.86 -0.50
C LEU A 71 -34.18 -25.62 -1.63
N PHE A 72 -33.12 -26.44 -1.70
CA PHE A 72 -32.01 -26.22 -2.63
C PHE A 72 -31.63 -27.46 -3.46
N GLY A 73 -32.45 -28.52 -3.45
CA GLY A 73 -32.19 -29.75 -4.21
C GLY A 73 -32.03 -29.52 -5.71
N GLY A 74 -32.86 -28.64 -6.30
CA GLY A 74 -32.73 -28.24 -7.70
C GLY A 74 -31.42 -27.50 -7.97
N ALA A 75 -31.01 -26.59 -7.09
CA ALA A 75 -29.75 -25.86 -7.22
C ALA A 75 -28.52 -26.80 -7.13
N ARG A 76 -28.53 -27.77 -6.20
CA ARG A 76 -27.47 -28.79 -6.09
C ARG A 76 -27.36 -29.66 -7.35
N MET A 77 -28.50 -30.00 -7.95
CA MET A 77 -28.56 -30.82 -9.16
C MET A 77 -28.09 -30.06 -10.40
N VAL A 78 -28.40 -28.76 -10.51
CA VAL A 78 -28.01 -27.91 -11.64
C VAL A 78 -26.55 -27.46 -11.56
N LEU A 79 -26.07 -27.04 -10.38
CA LEU A 79 -24.69 -26.58 -10.20
C LEU A 79 -23.68 -27.73 -10.15
N GLY A 80 -24.10 -28.90 -9.65
CA GLY A 80 -23.21 -30.02 -9.36
C GLY A 80 -22.13 -29.67 -8.32
N GLY A 81 -21.26 -30.64 -8.02
CA GLY A 81 -20.18 -30.46 -7.05
C GLY A 81 -19.13 -29.42 -7.48
N LEU A 82 -18.80 -29.37 -8.78
CA LEU A 82 -17.81 -28.44 -9.32
C LEU A 82 -18.30 -26.98 -9.27
N GLY A 83 -19.56 -26.70 -9.65
CA GLY A 83 -20.11 -25.35 -9.59
C GLY A 83 -20.18 -24.82 -8.16
N LEU A 84 -20.62 -25.66 -7.22
CA LEU A 84 -20.68 -25.30 -5.80
C LEU A 84 -19.28 -25.03 -5.21
N THR A 85 -18.28 -25.82 -5.62
CA THR A 85 -16.88 -25.63 -5.20
C THR A 85 -16.30 -24.33 -5.75
N ALA A 86 -16.58 -24.00 -7.02
CA ALA A 86 -16.15 -22.74 -7.62
C ALA A 86 -16.76 -21.52 -6.91
N MET A 87 -18.05 -21.58 -6.56
CA MET A 87 -18.71 -20.52 -5.79
C MET A 87 -18.12 -20.37 -4.38
N ALA A 88 -17.87 -21.49 -3.68
CA ALA A 88 -17.24 -21.47 -2.37
C ALA A 88 -15.77 -20.97 -2.42
N ALA A 89 -15.07 -21.19 -3.53
CA ALA A 89 -13.71 -20.73 -3.74
C ALA A 89 -13.60 -19.25 -4.16
N ALA A 90 -14.69 -18.62 -4.60
CA ALA A 90 -14.67 -17.27 -5.18
C ALA A 90 -14.10 -16.20 -4.23
N LEU A 91 -14.45 -16.26 -2.95
CA LEU A 91 -13.99 -15.32 -1.93
C LEU A 91 -12.53 -15.54 -1.52
N PRO A 92 -12.08 -16.76 -1.15
CA PRO A 92 -10.67 -16.99 -0.84
C PRO A 92 -9.75 -16.79 -2.05
N ALA A 93 -10.18 -17.13 -3.27
CA ALA A 93 -9.40 -16.85 -4.48
C ALA A 93 -9.19 -15.35 -4.68
N LEU A 94 -10.26 -14.55 -4.55
CA LEU A 94 -10.15 -13.10 -4.66
C LEU A 94 -9.24 -12.53 -3.57
N ALA A 95 -9.39 -12.97 -2.33
CA ALA A 95 -8.53 -12.55 -1.21
C ALA A 95 -7.05 -12.82 -1.50
N MET A 96 -6.71 -14.00 -2.04
CA MET A 96 -5.33 -14.33 -2.43
C MET A 96 -4.80 -13.41 -3.53
N THR A 97 -5.59 -13.14 -4.57
CA THR A 97 -5.18 -12.22 -5.64
C THR A 97 -4.95 -10.80 -5.13
N TYR A 98 -5.82 -10.32 -4.24
CA TYR A 98 -5.69 -9.02 -3.61
C TYR A 98 -4.43 -8.93 -2.73
N VAL A 99 -4.19 -9.93 -1.87
CA VAL A 99 -3.00 -9.99 -1.01
C VAL A 99 -1.71 -9.99 -1.85
N TYR A 100 -1.68 -10.72 -2.96
CA TYR A 100 -0.51 -10.75 -3.84
C TYR A 100 -0.19 -9.35 -4.39
N GLN A 101 -1.20 -8.62 -4.89
CA GLN A 101 -1.00 -7.26 -5.39
C GLN A 101 -0.63 -6.26 -4.29
N VAL A 102 -1.29 -6.33 -3.14
CA VAL A 102 -0.97 -5.45 -1.99
C VAL A 102 0.43 -5.73 -1.45
N ARG A 103 0.93 -6.96 -1.55
CA ARG A 103 2.29 -7.31 -1.11
C ARG A 103 3.36 -6.56 -1.90
N GLU A 104 3.16 -6.38 -3.21
CA GLU A 104 4.09 -5.63 -4.06
C GLU A 104 4.10 -4.14 -3.70
N ARG A 105 2.91 -3.55 -3.53
CA ARG A 105 2.77 -2.17 -3.01
C ARG A 105 3.43 -2.00 -1.65
N THR A 106 3.18 -2.92 -0.72
CA THR A 106 3.77 -2.89 0.64
C THR A 106 5.30 -2.98 0.60
N ARG A 107 5.88 -3.73 -0.33
CA ARG A 107 7.34 -3.81 -0.50
C ARG A 107 7.91 -2.48 -0.99
N SER A 108 7.29 -1.87 -1.99
CA SER A 108 7.69 -0.55 -2.49
C SER A 108 7.56 0.52 -1.41
N ASP A 109 6.46 0.54 -0.66
CA ASP A 109 6.24 1.50 0.44
C ASP A 109 7.28 1.33 1.56
N ARG A 110 7.69 0.10 1.87
CA ARG A 110 8.78 -0.15 2.82
C ARG A 110 10.12 0.37 2.31
N ALA A 111 10.44 0.13 1.04
CA ALA A 111 11.67 0.63 0.43
C ALA A 111 11.71 2.16 0.41
N LYS A 112 10.61 2.82 0.02
CA LYS A 112 10.47 4.29 0.08
C LYS A 112 10.64 4.82 1.51
N ALA A 113 10.02 4.16 2.49
CA ALA A 113 10.15 4.54 3.90
C ALA A 113 11.59 4.37 4.45
N GLU A 114 12.30 3.33 4.02
CA GLU A 114 13.70 3.10 4.40
C GLU A 114 14.62 4.17 3.80
N ILE A 115 14.46 4.48 2.51
CA ILE A 115 15.21 5.56 1.84
C ILE A 115 14.91 6.91 2.52
N ASN A 116 13.64 7.20 2.82
CA ASN A 116 13.26 8.41 3.54
C ASN A 116 13.92 8.52 4.90
N ARG A 117 13.98 7.43 5.66
CA ARG A 117 14.62 7.41 6.97
C ARG A 117 16.12 7.68 6.90
N THR A 118 16.80 7.05 5.94
CA THR A 118 18.26 7.14 5.82
C THR A 118 18.71 8.52 5.36
N TYR A 119 18.03 9.11 4.38
CA TYR A 119 18.52 10.31 3.69
C TYR A 119 17.79 11.60 4.04
N PHE A 120 16.52 11.54 4.40
CA PHE A 120 15.71 12.74 4.67
C PHE A 120 15.47 12.95 6.17
N VAL A 121 15.03 11.91 6.90
CA VAL A 121 14.71 12.03 8.33
C VAL A 121 15.96 12.31 9.16
N SER A 122 17.10 11.74 8.76
CA SER A 122 18.42 12.04 9.33
C SER A 122 18.77 13.54 9.30
N HIS A 123 18.19 14.28 8.36
CA HIS A 123 18.39 15.71 8.16
C HIS A 123 17.14 16.54 8.50
N GLY A 124 16.17 15.97 9.24
CA GLY A 124 14.97 16.68 9.69
C GLY A 124 13.92 16.90 8.60
N GLY A 125 13.96 16.13 7.51
CA GLY A 125 12.99 16.19 6.41
C GLY A 125 12.26 14.86 6.19
N TYR A 126 11.13 14.89 5.49
CA TYR A 126 10.49 13.70 4.93
C TYR A 126 10.07 13.99 3.49
N TYR A 127 10.62 13.24 2.53
CA TYR A 127 10.35 13.46 1.12
C TYR A 127 9.08 12.74 0.67
N PHE A 128 8.27 13.46 -0.09
CA PHE A 128 7.09 12.96 -0.77
C PHE A 128 7.30 13.13 -2.28
N PRO A 129 7.21 12.03 -3.05
CA PRO A 129 7.34 12.09 -4.50
C PRO A 129 6.19 12.91 -5.11
N PRO A 130 6.36 13.42 -6.34
CA PRO A 130 5.32 14.19 -7.02
C PRO A 130 4.06 13.32 -7.25
N SER A 131 2.90 13.84 -6.85
CA SER A 131 1.61 13.23 -7.20
C SER A 131 1.17 13.69 -8.60
N GLU A 132 0.15 13.05 -9.19
CA GLU A 132 -0.36 13.37 -10.55
C GLU A 132 -0.54 14.87 -10.84
N ASN A 133 -0.84 15.67 -9.81
CA ASN A 133 -1.04 17.13 -9.93
C ASN A 133 -0.14 17.96 -8.99
N GLY A 134 0.89 17.35 -8.40
CA GLY A 134 1.69 17.95 -7.33
C GLY A 134 3.19 17.95 -7.62
N ARG A 135 3.89 18.98 -7.14
CA ARG A 135 5.35 18.98 -7.08
C ARG A 135 5.83 18.10 -5.93
N ALA A 136 7.03 17.53 -6.08
CA ALA A 136 7.72 16.82 -5.02
C ALA A 136 7.94 17.75 -3.83
N GLN A 137 7.64 17.26 -2.62
CA GLN A 137 7.62 18.10 -1.42
C GLN A 137 8.40 17.42 -0.29
N VAL A 138 9.13 18.22 0.48
CA VAL A 138 9.77 17.80 1.73
C VAL A 138 9.03 18.44 2.89
N PHE A 139 8.60 17.62 3.84
CA PHE A 139 8.06 18.10 5.10
C PHE A 139 9.17 18.21 6.11
N LEU A 140 9.38 19.42 6.63
CA LEU A 140 10.33 19.66 7.69
C LEU A 140 9.73 19.19 9.03
N ILE A 141 10.49 18.39 9.76
CA ILE A 141 10.14 17.90 11.10
C ILE A 141 10.76 18.88 12.10
N GLU A 142 9.94 19.75 12.70
CA GLU A 142 10.36 20.58 13.84
C GLU A 142 10.69 19.65 15.03
N GLU A 143 11.99 19.47 15.26
CA GLU A 143 12.65 18.87 16.44
C GLU A 143 11.82 17.85 17.23
N THR A 144 11.84 16.59 16.78
CA THR A 144 11.78 15.47 17.72
C THR A 144 13.17 14.88 17.87
N THR A 145 13.86 15.34 18.92
CA THR A 145 15.01 14.70 19.60
C THR A 145 15.85 13.74 18.76
N LYS A 146 17.07 14.18 18.43
CA LYS A 146 18.22 13.39 17.96
C LYS A 146 18.40 12.06 18.71
N LYS A 147 17.57 11.06 18.46
CA LYS A 147 17.92 9.68 18.78
C LYS A 147 18.59 9.10 17.55
N PRO A 148 19.87 8.69 17.64
CA PRO A 148 20.51 8.00 16.54
C PRO A 148 19.66 6.78 16.17
N TYR A 149 19.34 6.68 14.89
CA TYR A 149 18.58 5.57 14.33
C TYR A 149 19.25 4.25 14.70
N ASN A 150 18.52 3.37 15.40
CA ASN A 150 18.99 2.02 15.70
C ASN A 150 18.39 1.04 14.68
N PRO A 151 19.18 0.51 13.73
CA PRO A 151 18.67 -0.40 12.70
C PRO A 151 18.09 -1.71 13.26
N ARG A 152 18.36 -2.03 14.54
CA ARG A 152 17.85 -3.24 15.22
C ARG A 152 16.47 -3.06 15.86
N LYS A 153 15.95 -1.83 15.95
CA LYS A 153 14.60 -1.54 16.45
C LYS A 153 13.90 -0.63 15.46
N PRO A 154 13.33 -1.18 14.37
CA PRO A 154 12.46 -0.39 13.52
C PRO A 154 11.26 0.04 14.35
N ASP A 155 11.15 1.35 14.60
CA ASP A 155 9.90 1.92 15.09
C ASP A 155 8.82 1.50 14.08
N ARG A 156 7.87 0.70 14.58
CA ARG A 156 6.74 0.17 13.82
C ARG A 156 5.79 1.33 13.53
N LEU A 157 6.16 2.19 12.57
CA LEU A 157 5.20 3.09 11.96
C LEU A 157 4.14 2.20 11.30
N ARG A 158 2.89 2.36 11.74
CA ARG A 158 1.75 1.61 11.21
C ARG A 158 1.60 1.98 9.73
N PRO A 159 1.66 1.02 8.80
CA PRO A 159 1.37 1.30 7.40
C PRO A 159 -0.10 1.75 7.30
N GLY A 160 -0.35 2.90 6.67
CA GLY A 160 -1.70 3.39 6.38
C GLY A 160 -2.11 4.74 6.98
N TRP A 161 -1.22 5.48 7.66
CA TRP A 161 -1.54 6.80 8.24
C TRP A 161 -1.02 8.00 7.44
N TYR A 162 -0.49 7.76 6.23
CA TYR A 162 0.03 8.81 5.35
C TYR A 162 -0.51 8.61 3.93
N TRP A 163 -1.82 8.71 3.77
CA TRP A 163 -2.51 8.86 2.49
C TRP A 163 -3.72 9.75 2.72
#